data_AF-A0A9D2JH00-F1
#
_entry.id   AF-A0A9D2JH00-F1
#
_cell.length_a   1.000
_cell.length_b   1.000
_cell.length_c   1.000
_cell.angle_alpha   90.00
_cell.angle_beta   90.00
_cell.angle_gamma   90.00
#
_symmetry.space_group_name_H-M   'P 1'
#
loop_
_entity.id
_entity.type
_entity.pdbx_description
1 polymer ?
#
loop_
_entity_poly.entity_id
_entity_poly.type
_entity_poly.pdbx_seq_one_letter_code
_entity_poly.pdbx_strand_id
1 'polypeptide(L)' 'MTGKEYLAILKENDWKRSELVCLLENQVGILEKNKLQDEAEETKWLIFDIAEIEKKLGYGLLKIGGITDD' A
#
# COMPACT_ATOMS: atom_id res chain seq x y z
N MET A 1 -5.40 -5.54 -12.88
CA MET A 1 -4.56 -4.33 -12.91
C MET A 1 -3.09 -4.70 -13.12
N THR A 2 -2.40 -4.05 -14.07
CA THR A 2 -0.97 -4.22 -14.31
C THR A 2 -0.11 -3.30 -13.42
N GLY A 3 1.14 -3.66 -13.17
CA GLY A 3 2.06 -2.82 -12.36
C GLY A 3 2.28 -1.41 -12.92
N LYS A 4 2.06 -1.19 -14.23
CA LYS A 4 2.12 0.13 -14.85
C LYS A 4 0.92 1.01 -14.51
N GLU A 5 -0.29 0.44 -14.54
CA GLU A 5 -1.51 1.14 -14.14
C GLU A 5 -1.44 1.53 -12.66
N TYR A 6 -0.94 0.63 -11.82
CA TYR A 6 -0.69 0.91 -10.40
C TYR A 6 0.23 2.12 -10.18
N LEU A 7 1.38 2.18 -10.87
CA LEU A 7 2.32 3.29 -10.76
C LEU A 7 1.74 4.62 -11.30
N ALA A 8 0.91 4.54 -12.35
CA ALA A 8 0.22 5.71 -12.87
C ALA A 8 -0.75 6.29 -11.83
N ILE A 9 -1.60 5.44 -11.22
CA ILE A 9 -2.55 5.85 -10.18
C ILE A 9 -1.84 6.48 -8.98
N LEU A 10 -0.75 5.88 -8.50
CA LEU A 10 0.03 6.45 -7.40
C LEU A 10 0.53 7.86 -7.73
N LYS A 11 1.05 8.05 -8.94
CA LYS A 11 1.60 9.32 -9.39
C LYS A 11 0.52 10.38 -9.61
N GLU A 12 -0.60 10.00 -10.24
CA GLU A 12 -1.73 10.90 -10.48
C GLU A 12 -2.34 11.41 -9.18
N ASN A 13 -2.38 10.57 -8.15
CA ASN A 13 -2.95 10.92 -6.86
C ASN A 13 -1.92 11.52 -5.88
N ASP A 14 -0.66 11.72 -6.27
CA ASP A 14 0.44 12.15 -5.39
C ASP A 14 0.52 11.29 -4.10
N TRP A 15 0.28 9.98 -4.26
CA TRP A 15 0.30 9.03 -3.16
C TRP A 15 1.72 8.59 -2.85
N LYS A 16 2.08 8.64 -1.56
CA LYS A 16 3.41 8.22 -1.11
C LYS A 16 3.45 6.72 -0.97
N ARG A 17 4.55 6.11 -1.42
CA ARG A 17 4.94 4.75 -1.03
C ARG A 17 5.44 4.76 0.41
N SER A 18 4.51 4.73 1.35
CA SER A 18 4.82 4.52 2.76
C SER A 18 5.34 3.11 2.99
N GLU A 19 5.87 2.88 4.19
CA GLU A 19 6.34 1.55 4.59
C GLU A 19 5.21 0.51 4.55
N LEU A 20 3.99 0.89 4.95
CA LEU A 20 2.82 0.02 4.87
C LEU A 20 2.47 -0.34 3.42
N VAL A 21 2.48 0.66 2.54
CA VAL A 21 2.25 0.46 1.10
C VAL A 21 3.28 -0.52 0.53
N CYS A 22 4.57 -0.33 0.84
CA CYS A 22 5.65 -1.22 0.39
C CYS A 22 5.47 -2.67 0.90
N LEU A 23 5.05 -2.85 2.15
CA LEU A 23 4.78 -4.19 2.71
C LEU A 23 3.63 -4.88 2.00
N LEU A 24 2.54 -4.15 1.73
CA LEU A 24 1.39 -4.67 1.01
C LEU A 24 1.75 -5.00 -0.45
N GLU A 25 2.57 -4.20 -1.11
CA GLU A 25 3.09 -4.52 -2.46
C GLU A 25 3.89 -5.83 -2.47
N ASN A 26 4.72 -6.05 -1.45
CA ASN A 26 5.45 -7.31 -1.30
C ASN A 26 4.48 -8.48 -1.04
N GLN A 27 3.45 -8.27 -0.23
CA GLN A 27 2.40 -9.27 0.02
C GLN A 27 1.66 -9.64 -1.26
N VAL A 28 1.31 -8.69 -2.13
CA VAL A 28 0.75 -8.96 -3.46
C VAL A 28 1.66 -9.90 -4.24
N GLY A 29 2.97 -9.63 -4.29
CA GLY A 29 3.92 -10.48 -4.98
C GLY A 29 4.02 -11.89 -4.40
N ILE A 30 3.83 -12.06 -3.09
CA ILE A 30 3.77 -13.38 -2.44
C ILE A 30 2.47 -14.11 -2.79
N LEU A 31 1.33 -13.42 -2.74
CA LEU A 31 0.01 -13.99 -3.06
C LEU A 31 -0.05 -14.46 -4.52
N GLU A 32 0.44 -13.63 -5.45
CA GLU A 32 0.51 -13.99 -6.88
C GLU A 32 1.38 -15.23 -7.13
N LYS A 33 2.52 -15.35 -6.43
CA LYS A 33 3.38 -16.54 -6.49
C LYS A 33 2.71 -17.80 -5.96
N ASN A 34 1.82 -17.67 -4.99
CA ASN A 34 1.07 -18.78 -4.38
C ASN A 34 -0.25 -19.08 -5.10
N LYS A 35 -0.53 -18.42 -6.24
CA LYS A 35 -1.76 -18.55 -7.02
C LYS A 35 -3.03 -18.10 -6.28
N LEU A 36 -2.89 -17.22 -5.29
CA LEU A 36 -3.98 -16.63 -4.51
C LEU A 36 -4.38 -15.29 -5.15
N GLN A 37 -5.08 -15.36 -6.28
CA GLN A 37 -5.29 -14.18 -7.13
C GLN A 37 -6.38 -13.25 -6.62
N ASP A 38 -7.42 -13.80 -5.99
CA ASP A 38 -8.47 -13.02 -5.34
C ASP A 38 -7.86 -12.19 -4.20
N GLU A 39 -7.10 -12.81 -3.29
CA GLU A 39 -6.44 -12.10 -2.20
C GLU A 39 -5.39 -11.09 -2.70
N ALA A 40 -4.68 -11.41 -3.78
CA ALA A 40 -3.74 -10.49 -4.40
C ALA A 40 -4.46 -9.26 -4.97
N GLU A 41 -5.64 -9.44 -5.57
CA GLU A 41 -6.45 -8.33 -6.07
C GLU A 41 -7.03 -7.49 -4.94
N GLU A 42 -7.58 -8.13 -3.90
CA GLU A 42 -8.04 -7.42 -2.70
C GLU A 42 -6.92 -6.59 -2.05
N THR A 43 -5.71 -7.17 -1.96
CA THR A 43 -4.55 -6.46 -1.41
C THR A 43 -4.15 -5.27 -2.28
N LYS A 44 -4.25 -5.37 -3.62
CA LYS A 44 -4.01 -4.25 -4.53
C LYS A 44 -4.98 -3.09 -4.29
N TRP A 45 -6.26 -3.38 -4.04
CA TRP A 45 -7.25 -2.35 -3.71
C TRP A 45 -6.96 -1.72 -2.34
N LEU A 46 -6.64 -2.55 -1.34
CA LEU A 46 -6.28 -2.08 0.00
C LEU A 46 -5.11 -1.09 -0.01
N ILE A 47 -4.11 -1.30 -0.86
CA ILE A 47 -2.99 -0.37 -1.01
C ILE A 47 -3.45 1.04 -1.35
N PHE A 48 -4.45 1.18 -2.23
CA PHE A 48 -4.98 2.48 -2.62
C PHE A 48 -5.76 3.15 -1.49
N ASP A 49 -6.60 2.40 -0.77
CA ASP A 49 -7.28 2.90 0.42
C ASP A 49 -6.28 3.40 1.47
N ILE A 50 -5.24 2.61 1.77
CA ILE A 50 -4.19 3.00 2.71
C ILE A 50 -3.46 4.26 2.23
N ALA A 51 -3.06 4.32 0.97
CA ALA A 51 -2.33 5.45 0.43
C ALA A 51 -3.18 6.74 0.45
N GLU A 52 -4.49 6.63 0.20
CA GLU A 52 -5.41 7.75 0.33
C GLU A 52 -5.56 8.20 1.79
N ILE A 53 -5.72 7.25 2.72
CA ILE A 53 -5.84 7.54 4.15
C ILE A 53 -4.57 8.23 4.66
N GLU A 54 -3.39 7.71 4.33
CA GLU A 54 -2.11 8.31 4.73
C GLU A 54 -1.90 9.71 4.15
N LYS A 55 -2.37 9.96 2.92
CA LYS A 55 -2.39 11.30 2.33
C LYS A 55 -3.29 12.25 3.13
N LYS A 56 -4.49 11.80 3.51
CA LYS A 56 -5.44 12.58 4.33
C LYS A 56 -4.89 12.86 5.74
N LEU A 57 -4.19 11.90 6.32
CA LEU A 57 -3.56 12.04 7.65
C LEU A 57 -2.27 12.86 7.61
N GLY A 58 -1.59 12.92 6.47
CA GLY A 58 -0.30 13.59 6.30
C GLY A 58 0.90 12.79 6.82
N TYR A 59 0.68 11.58 7.35
CA TYR A 59 1.72 10.68 7.85
C TYR A 59 1.36 9.21 7.58
N GLY A 60 2.37 8.33 7.59
CA GLY A 60 2.18 6.90 7.36
C GLY A 60 1.54 6.17 8.56
N LEU A 61 0.60 5.28 8.29
CA LEU A 61 -0.17 4.54 9.30
C LEU A 61 0.68 3.53 10.08
N LEU A 62 1.68 2.94 9.41
CA LEU A 62 2.66 2.10 10.08
C LEU A 62 3.70 3.01 10.75
N LYS A 63 3.53 3.27 12.04
CA LYS A 63 4.58 3.79 12.90
C LYS A 63 5.27 2.59 13.57
N ILE A 64 6.47 2.22 13.12
CA ILE A 64 7.31 1.33 13.92
C ILE A 64 7.69 2.09 15.19
N GLY A 65 7.06 1.73 16.32
CA GLY A 65 7.43 2.05 17.70
C GLY A 65 8.29 3.31 17.90
N GLY A 66 7.74 4.49 17.61
CA GLY A 66 8.19 5.69 18.30
C GLY A 66 7.52 5.66 19.67
N ILE A 67 8.31 5.34 20.70
CA ILE A 67 7.96 5.49 22.12
C ILE A 67 7.10 6.74 22.26
N THR A 68 5.85 6.58 22.69
CA THR A 68 5.06 7.69 23.23
C THR A 68 5.79 8.14 24.49
N ASP A 69 6.59 9.19 24.38
CA ASP A 69 7.02 10.00 25.50
C ASP A 69 6.17 11.28 25.43
N ASP A 70 4.98 11.22 26.04
CA ASP A 70 4.26 12.36 26.62
C ASP A 70 3.41 11.84 27.79
#